data_AF-A0A2R4T5I4-F1
#
_entry.id   AF-A0A2R4T5I4-F1
#
_cell.length_a   1.000
_cell.length_b   1.000
_cell.length_c   1.000
_cell.angle_alpha   90.00
_cell.angle_beta   90.00
_cell.angle_gamma   90.00
#
_symmetry.space_group_name_H-M   'P 1'
#
loop_
_entity.id
_entity.type
_entity.pdbx_description
1 polymer ?
#
loop_
_entity_poly.entity_id
_entity_poly.type
_entity_poly.pdbx_seq_one_letter_code
_entity_poly.pdbx_strand_id
1 'polypeptide(L)'
;MTNLVTGATGTVGRQVVAELLARGQSVRALTRDPAKTEFPAGVEVVRGDLTDPASLAAALEGVTGLHLITFGGPYLAPLETGPRIMELAREAGVRRVTVLHGGGPSPLEDAVRASGLAWTVVMPVEFMANALEWAERITAGGEVREPFVGRLSAMVHEGDIGAVAAVALTEDGHGGQEYVITGPEVLTLQDKVDALAAASGRKIRLVELTEEEAVAQWRAGGLPEDVIGFLLEAYGNTPAVGRTVADTVEKVTGRPARTFAEWSAEHADAFGG
;
A
#
# COMPACT_ATOMS: atom_id res chain seq x y z
N MET A 1 18.73 15.22 1.81
CA MET A 1 18.40 14.31 2.93
C MET A 1 18.23 12.93 2.34
N THR A 2 18.72 11.88 3.00
CA THR A 2 18.61 10.50 2.50
C THR A 2 17.45 9.79 3.18
N ASN A 3 16.62 9.12 2.39
CA ASN A 3 15.47 8.35 2.86
C ASN A 3 15.68 6.86 2.55
N LEU A 4 15.53 6.01 3.56
CA LEU A 4 15.51 4.56 3.40
C LEU A 4 14.07 4.09 3.24
N VAL A 5 13.76 3.44 2.13
CA VAL A 5 12.44 2.86 1.86
C VAL A 5 12.52 1.35 1.99
N THR A 6 11.81 0.78 2.96
CA THR A 6 11.60 -0.67 3.05
C THR A 6 10.36 -1.08 2.25
N GLY A 7 10.27 -2.36 1.88
CA GLY A 7 9.21 -2.80 0.97
C GLY A 7 9.26 -2.10 -0.40
N ALA A 8 10.42 -1.58 -0.80
CA ALA A 8 10.58 -0.67 -1.95
C ALA A 8 10.15 -1.27 -3.30
N THR A 9 10.06 -2.60 -3.38
CA THR A 9 9.61 -3.31 -4.59
C THR A 9 8.10 -3.58 -4.61
N GLY A 10 7.40 -3.33 -3.50
CA GLY A 10 5.95 -3.53 -3.39
C GLY A 10 5.15 -2.36 -3.97
N THR A 11 3.83 -2.55 -4.05
CA THR A 11 2.88 -1.59 -4.65
C THR A 11 3.04 -0.18 -4.10
N VAL A 12 3.03 -0.02 -2.77
CA VAL A 12 3.18 1.30 -2.12
C VAL A 12 4.63 1.76 -2.09
N GLY A 13 5.58 0.87 -1.77
CA GLY A 13 7.00 1.23 -1.63
C GLY A 13 7.59 1.83 -2.91
N ARG A 14 7.20 1.34 -4.10
CA ARG A 14 7.60 1.93 -5.39
C ARG A 14 7.11 3.36 -5.55
N GLN A 15 5.90 3.65 -5.10
CA GLN A 15 5.31 4.98 -5.14
C GLN A 15 6.00 5.93 -4.18
N VAL A 16 6.36 5.47 -2.97
CA VAL A 16 7.17 6.25 -2.02
C VAL A 16 8.53 6.61 -2.64
N VAL A 17 9.21 5.66 -3.28
CA VAL A 17 10.47 5.92 -3.99
C VAL A 17 10.28 6.98 -5.09
N ALA A 18 9.28 6.82 -5.95
CA ALA A 18 9.01 7.75 -7.04
C ALA A 18 8.70 9.17 -6.54
N GLU A 19 7.85 9.30 -5.53
CA GLU A 19 7.45 10.58 -4.93
C GLU A 19 8.64 11.25 -4.21
N LEU A 20 9.52 10.51 -3.53
CA LEU A 20 10.73 11.05 -2.92
C LEU A 20 11.74 11.55 -3.98
N LEU A 21 11.94 10.81 -5.07
CA LEU A 21 12.79 11.24 -6.18
C LEU A 21 12.25 12.51 -6.85
N ALA A 22 10.94 12.59 -7.07
CA ALA A 22 10.30 13.78 -7.64
C ALA A 22 10.48 15.03 -6.75
N ARG A 23 10.68 14.85 -5.44
CA ARG A 23 11.00 15.90 -4.45
C ARG A 23 12.51 16.18 -4.32
N GLY A 24 13.33 15.64 -5.22
CA GLY A 24 14.79 15.82 -5.22
C GLY A 24 15.49 15.20 -4.01
N GLN A 25 14.88 14.22 -3.35
CA GLN A 25 15.49 13.53 -2.22
C GLN A 25 16.41 12.41 -2.69
N SER A 26 17.45 12.14 -1.90
CA SER A 26 18.27 10.93 -2.07
C SER A 26 17.49 9.74 -1.52
N VAL A 27 17.38 8.67 -2.30
CA VAL A 27 16.59 7.49 -1.94
C VAL A 27 17.47 6.26 -1.92
N ARG A 28 17.36 5.52 -0.82
CA ARG A 28 17.93 4.20 -0.64
C ARG A 28 16.80 3.18 -0.58
N ALA A 29 16.75 2.25 -1.52
CA ALA A 29 15.73 1.20 -1.58
C ALA A 29 16.26 -0.08 -0.93
N LEU A 30 15.64 -0.50 0.17
CA LEU A 30 15.97 -1.75 0.85
C LEU A 30 15.29 -2.92 0.15
N THR A 31 16.07 -3.94 -0.21
CA THR A 31 15.58 -5.20 -0.76
C THR A 31 16.36 -6.37 -0.18
N ARG A 32 15.73 -7.55 -0.12
CA ARG A 32 16.40 -8.79 0.29
C ARG A 32 17.34 -9.32 -0.79
N ASP A 33 17.06 -9.04 -2.06
CA ASP A 33 17.82 -9.52 -3.22
C ASP A 33 18.06 -8.37 -4.23
N PRO A 34 19.11 -7.56 -4.04
CA PRO A 34 19.43 -6.44 -4.93
C PRO A 34 19.63 -6.81 -6.39
N ALA A 35 20.09 -8.03 -6.67
CA ALA A 35 20.39 -8.49 -8.02
C ALA A 35 19.13 -8.78 -8.86
N LYS A 36 17.97 -8.94 -8.22
CA LYS A 36 16.69 -9.23 -8.89
C LYS A 36 15.77 -8.01 -8.99
N THR A 37 16.27 -6.82 -8.66
CA THR A 37 15.44 -5.63 -8.56
C THR A 37 16.08 -4.48 -9.30
N GLU A 38 15.32 -3.91 -10.23
CA GLU A 38 15.70 -2.69 -10.94
C GLU A 38 14.91 -1.51 -10.37
N PHE A 39 15.61 -0.39 -10.19
CA PHE A 39 15.05 0.89 -9.81
C PHE A 39 15.51 1.97 -10.81
N PRO A 40 14.78 3.08 -10.95
CA PRO A 40 15.20 4.19 -11.78
C PRO A 40 16.58 4.72 -11.39
N ALA A 41 17.25 5.39 -12.33
CA ALA A 41 18.51 6.07 -12.06
C ALA A 41 18.34 7.05 -10.88
N GLY A 42 19.34 7.07 -9.98
CA GLY A 42 19.33 7.92 -8.78
C GLY A 42 18.84 7.23 -7.50
N VAL A 43 18.41 5.97 -7.56
CA VAL A 43 18.13 5.14 -6.38
C VAL A 43 19.34 4.31 -6.00
N GLU A 44 19.77 4.39 -4.75
CA GLU A 44 20.77 3.47 -4.18
C GLU A 44 20.05 2.18 -3.72
N VAL A 45 20.35 1.04 -4.35
CA VAL A 45 19.77 -0.25 -3.94
C VAL A 45 20.66 -0.90 -2.88
N VAL A 46 20.11 -1.19 -1.71
CA VAL A 46 20.85 -1.80 -0.60
C VAL A 46 20.20 -3.09 -0.13
N ARG A 47 21.03 -4.01 0.35
CA ARG A 47 20.56 -5.26 0.94
C ARG A 47 20.17 -5.07 2.40
N GLY A 48 19.04 -5.66 2.79
CA GLY A 48 18.70 -5.90 4.19
C GLY A 48 17.34 -6.57 4.36
N ASP A 49 17.05 -6.97 5.59
CA ASP A 49 15.84 -7.69 5.97
C ASP A 49 15.30 -7.14 7.30
N LEU A 50 14.01 -6.83 7.34
CA LEU A 50 13.36 -6.37 8.58
C LEU A 50 13.29 -7.49 9.64
N THR A 51 13.39 -8.76 9.26
CA THR A 51 13.49 -9.88 10.22
C THR A 51 14.90 -10.05 10.79
N ASP A 52 15.90 -9.38 10.23
CA ASP A 52 17.29 -9.36 10.72
C ASP A 52 17.77 -7.90 10.88
N PRO A 53 17.46 -7.24 12.01
CA PRO A 53 17.80 -5.83 12.21
C PRO A 53 19.29 -5.52 12.06
N ALA A 54 20.18 -6.47 12.34
CA ALA A 54 21.61 -6.26 12.18
C ALA A 54 21.99 -5.97 10.71
N SER A 55 21.24 -6.54 9.76
CA SER A 55 21.41 -6.26 8.32
C SER A 55 21.09 -4.81 7.93
N LEU A 56 20.36 -4.06 8.78
CA LEU A 56 19.95 -2.69 8.50
C LEU A 56 21.00 -1.64 8.84
N ALA A 57 22.03 -1.99 9.62
CA ALA A 57 23.01 -1.02 10.14
C ALA A 57 23.66 -0.19 9.02
N ALA A 58 24.23 -0.85 8.00
CA ALA A 58 24.84 -0.16 6.86
C ALA A 58 23.80 0.62 6.03
N ALA A 59 22.59 0.08 5.90
CA ALA A 59 21.51 0.73 5.17
C ALA A 59 21.00 2.01 5.86
N LEU A 60 21.22 2.17 7.16
CA LEU A 60 20.81 3.34 7.93
C LEU A 60 21.86 4.45 7.98
N GLU A 61 23.10 4.20 7.54
CA GLU A 61 24.16 5.22 7.54
C GLU A 61 23.77 6.45 6.73
N GLY A 62 23.75 7.63 7.38
CA GLY A 62 23.40 8.91 6.78
C GLY A 62 21.90 9.08 6.47
N VAL A 63 21.05 8.16 6.91
CA VAL A 63 19.59 8.21 6.68
C VAL A 63 18.93 9.15 7.68
N THR A 64 18.06 10.03 7.17
CA THR A 64 17.27 10.94 8.00
C THR A 64 15.78 10.66 8.00
N GLY A 65 15.28 9.91 7.02
CA GLY A 65 13.89 9.47 6.92
C GLY A 65 13.79 7.97 6.65
N LEU A 66 12.85 7.28 7.29
CA LEU A 66 12.67 5.83 7.18
C LEU A 66 11.21 5.49 6.87
N HIS A 67 10.95 4.78 5.78
CA HIS A 67 9.63 4.21 5.46
C HIS A 67 9.59 2.71 5.80
N LEU A 68 8.64 2.31 6.63
CA LEU A 68 8.45 0.96 7.13
C LEU A 68 7.17 0.31 6.61
N ILE A 69 7.25 -1.00 6.40
CA ILE A 69 6.10 -1.90 6.28
C ILE A 69 6.04 -2.80 7.52
N THR A 70 4.86 -3.30 7.85
CA THR A 70 4.57 -4.00 9.14
C THR A 70 4.79 -5.51 9.12
N PHE A 71 5.16 -6.08 7.97
CA PHE A 71 5.30 -7.52 7.78
C PHE A 71 6.62 -7.88 7.08
N GLY A 72 7.09 -9.11 7.33
CA GLY A 72 8.31 -9.66 6.73
C GLY A 72 8.41 -11.18 6.91
N GLY A 73 9.49 -11.79 6.41
CA GLY A 73 9.71 -13.24 6.56
C GLY A 73 8.73 -14.13 5.76
N PRO A 74 8.70 -15.45 6.06
CA PRO A 74 7.73 -16.38 5.48
C PRO A 74 6.29 -15.96 5.81
N TYR A 75 5.38 -16.07 4.84
CA TYR A 75 3.95 -15.81 5.00
C TYR A 75 3.55 -14.43 5.53
N LEU A 76 4.41 -13.40 5.38
CA LEU A 76 4.14 -12.03 5.84
C LEU A 76 3.87 -11.96 7.35
N ALA A 77 4.59 -12.76 8.13
CA ALA A 77 4.44 -12.78 9.58
C ALA A 77 4.66 -11.37 10.21
N PRO A 78 3.97 -11.05 11.32
CA PRO A 78 4.20 -9.81 12.06
C PRO A 78 5.66 -9.61 12.45
N LEU A 79 6.15 -8.39 12.32
CA LEU A 79 7.53 -8.02 12.67
C LEU A 79 7.67 -7.73 14.16
N GLU A 80 8.18 -8.70 14.92
CA GLU A 80 8.55 -8.57 16.34
C GLU A 80 9.87 -7.78 16.55
N THR A 81 10.57 -7.46 15.47
CA THR A 81 11.89 -6.82 15.48
C THR A 81 11.85 -5.29 15.65
N GLY A 82 10.66 -4.71 15.75
CA GLY A 82 10.43 -3.26 15.80
C GLY A 82 11.28 -2.50 16.80
N PRO A 83 11.39 -2.91 18.09
CA PRO A 83 12.20 -2.20 19.08
C PRO A 83 13.66 -2.06 18.65
N ARG A 84 14.26 -3.12 18.09
CA ARG A 84 15.66 -3.09 17.63
C ARG A 84 15.83 -2.26 16.36
N ILE A 85 14.87 -2.28 15.45
CA ILE A 85 14.87 -1.42 14.25
C ILE A 85 14.84 0.06 14.67
N MET A 86 14.00 0.43 15.63
CA MET A 86 13.89 1.81 16.13
C MET A 86 15.13 2.27 16.88
N GLU A 87 15.76 1.38 17.66
CA GLU A 87 17.05 1.66 18.29
C GLU A 87 18.13 2.00 17.26
N LEU A 88 18.31 1.14 16.25
CA LEU A 88 19.27 1.37 15.17
C LEU A 88 18.98 2.63 14.36
N ALA A 89 17.70 2.90 14.07
CA ALA A 89 17.29 4.11 13.37
C ALA A 89 17.68 5.38 14.16
N ARG A 90 17.44 5.39 15.47
CA ARG A 90 17.83 6.50 16.36
C ARG A 90 19.35 6.67 16.44
N GLU A 91 20.10 5.58 16.58
CA GLU A 91 21.57 5.59 16.60
C GLU A 91 22.15 6.14 15.29
N ALA A 92 21.52 5.84 14.16
CA ALA A 92 21.94 6.32 12.84
C ALA A 92 21.51 7.78 12.54
N GLY A 93 20.72 8.41 13.42
CA GLY A 93 20.27 9.79 13.27
C GLY A 93 19.02 9.95 12.40
N VAL A 94 18.20 8.90 12.24
CA VAL A 94 16.87 9.01 11.63
C VAL A 94 16.03 9.98 12.45
N ARG A 95 15.32 10.87 11.75
CA ARG A 95 14.49 11.92 12.37
C ARG A 95 13.00 11.70 12.14
N ARG A 96 12.64 11.20 10.94
CA ARG A 96 11.26 10.97 10.54
C ARG A 96 11.03 9.51 10.16
N VAL A 97 9.91 8.95 10.61
CA VAL A 97 9.51 7.58 10.31
C VAL A 97 8.10 7.58 9.76
N THR A 98 7.88 6.92 8.64
CA THR A 98 6.52 6.55 8.21
C THR A 98 6.36 5.05 8.32
N VAL A 99 5.17 4.59 8.68
CA VAL A 99 4.84 3.16 8.68
C VAL A 99 3.52 2.94 7.94
N LEU A 100 3.54 2.03 6.96
CA LEU A 100 2.34 1.60 6.26
C LEU A 100 1.57 0.62 7.14
N HIS A 101 0.34 1.00 7.50
CA HIS A 101 -0.52 0.21 8.38
C HIS A 101 -0.92 -1.12 7.73
N GLY A 102 -0.91 -2.19 8.53
CA GLY A 102 -1.14 -3.56 8.08
C GLY A 102 -2.59 -4.07 8.20
N GLY A 103 -3.54 -3.26 8.69
CA GLY A 103 -4.94 -3.67 8.86
C GLY A 103 -5.26 -4.35 10.19
N GLY A 104 -4.33 -4.31 11.16
CA GLY A 104 -4.51 -4.89 12.49
C GLY A 104 -3.39 -4.49 13.45
N PRO A 105 -3.41 -5.00 14.69
CA PRO A 105 -2.35 -4.76 15.67
C PRO A 105 -0.97 -5.16 15.11
N SER A 106 0.03 -4.32 15.33
CA SER A 106 1.38 -4.54 14.83
C SER A 106 2.41 -4.18 15.90
N PRO A 107 3.22 -5.16 16.36
CA PRO A 107 4.34 -4.89 17.27
C PRO A 107 5.32 -3.86 16.71
N LEU A 108 5.48 -3.81 15.38
CA LEU A 108 6.29 -2.80 14.72
C LEU A 108 5.70 -1.41 14.90
N GLU A 109 4.40 -1.21 14.67
CA GLU A 109 3.80 0.10 14.85
C GLU A 109 3.84 0.55 16.31
N ASP A 110 3.65 -0.36 17.26
CA ASP A 110 3.79 -0.06 18.70
C ASP A 110 5.22 0.42 19.02
N ALA A 111 6.23 -0.24 18.47
CA ALA A 111 7.62 0.20 18.60
C ALA A 111 7.87 1.56 17.93
N VAL A 112 7.29 1.82 16.75
CA VAL A 112 7.37 3.12 16.07
C VAL A 112 6.76 4.22 16.95
N ARG A 113 5.56 3.99 17.51
CA ARG A 113 4.88 4.94 18.40
C ARG A 113 5.69 5.23 19.66
N ALA A 114 6.37 4.21 20.21
CA ALA A 114 7.20 4.32 21.40
C ALA A 114 8.64 4.84 21.15
N SER A 115 9.05 5.02 19.89
CA SER A 115 10.45 5.30 19.52
C SER A 115 10.99 6.67 19.95
N GLY A 116 10.10 7.63 20.22
CA GLY A 116 10.46 9.04 20.44
C GLY A 116 10.88 9.80 19.17
N LEU A 117 10.80 9.17 17.99
CA LEU A 117 11.03 9.82 16.69
C LEU A 117 9.76 10.52 16.19
N ALA A 118 9.89 11.42 15.22
CA ALA A 118 8.73 12.00 14.55
C ALA A 118 8.12 10.95 13.61
N TRP A 119 7.12 10.22 14.09
CA TRP A 119 6.48 9.15 13.34
C TRP A 119 5.16 9.56 12.69
N THR A 120 4.80 8.89 11.60
CA THR A 120 3.49 9.00 10.95
C THR A 120 3.00 7.61 10.56
N VAL A 121 1.77 7.25 10.93
CA VAL A 121 1.12 6.02 10.47
C VAL A 121 0.28 6.36 9.23
N VAL A 122 0.55 5.67 8.14
CA VAL A 122 -0.18 5.79 6.88
C VAL A 122 -1.17 4.65 6.79
N MET A 123 -2.46 4.95 6.88
CA MET A 123 -3.56 3.98 7.01
C MET A 123 -4.47 4.00 5.77
N PRO A 124 -4.03 3.43 4.65
CA PRO A 124 -4.92 3.23 3.51
C PRO A 124 -5.96 2.14 3.82
N VAL A 125 -7.16 2.26 3.27
CA VAL A 125 -8.25 1.31 3.56
C VAL A 125 -8.35 0.19 2.51
N GLU A 126 -8.51 0.53 1.23
CA GLU A 126 -8.50 -0.42 0.11
C GLU A 126 -7.73 0.21 -1.06
N PHE A 127 -6.92 -0.56 -1.79
CA PHE A 127 -6.06 0.00 -2.86
C PHE A 127 -6.72 -0.18 -4.21
N MET A 128 -6.70 0.85 -5.06
CA MET A 128 -7.15 0.74 -6.44
C MET A 128 -6.41 -0.38 -7.20
N ALA A 129 -5.11 -0.56 -6.92
CA ALA A 129 -4.27 -1.65 -7.41
C ALA A 129 -4.85 -3.07 -7.22
N ASN A 130 -5.75 -3.30 -6.26
CA ASN A 130 -6.41 -4.60 -6.07
C ASN A 130 -7.23 -4.99 -7.31
N ALA A 131 -7.70 -4.04 -8.11
CA ALA A 131 -8.43 -4.32 -9.35
C ALA A 131 -7.55 -5.03 -10.41
N LEU A 132 -6.21 -5.00 -10.29
CA LEU A 132 -5.31 -5.77 -11.16
C LEU A 132 -5.51 -7.29 -11.00
N GLU A 133 -6.07 -7.77 -9.88
CA GLU A 133 -6.43 -9.18 -9.70
C GLU A 133 -7.54 -9.65 -10.65
N TRP A 134 -8.26 -8.70 -11.27
CA TRP A 134 -9.26 -9.01 -12.29
C TRP A 134 -8.68 -9.08 -13.71
N ALA A 135 -7.45 -8.61 -13.93
CA ALA A 135 -6.86 -8.46 -15.26
C ALA A 135 -6.91 -9.75 -16.09
N GLU A 136 -6.45 -10.88 -15.52
CA GLU A 136 -6.47 -12.18 -16.22
C GLU A 136 -7.88 -12.63 -16.58
N ARG A 137 -8.84 -12.49 -15.65
CA ARG A 137 -10.24 -12.90 -15.87
C ARG A 137 -10.94 -11.99 -16.90
N ILE A 138 -10.66 -10.70 -16.87
CA ILE A 138 -11.15 -9.74 -17.85
C ILE A 138 -10.57 -10.03 -19.24
N THR A 139 -9.27 -10.28 -19.32
CA THR A 139 -8.60 -10.51 -20.60
C THR A 139 -9.01 -11.84 -21.23
N ALA A 140 -9.15 -12.91 -20.43
CA ALA A 140 -9.56 -14.23 -20.87
C ALA A 140 -11.06 -14.37 -21.15
N GLY A 141 -11.93 -13.76 -20.35
CA GLY A 141 -13.38 -14.03 -20.37
C GLY A 141 -14.30 -12.81 -20.40
N GLY A 142 -13.77 -11.59 -20.21
CA GLY A 142 -14.57 -10.37 -20.16
C GLY A 142 -15.52 -10.31 -18.96
N GLU A 143 -15.18 -10.99 -17.86
CA GLU A 143 -16.01 -11.05 -16.66
C GLU A 143 -15.21 -10.70 -15.40
N VAL A 144 -15.87 -10.00 -14.48
CA VAL A 144 -15.49 -9.85 -13.08
C VAL A 144 -16.50 -10.63 -12.25
N ARG A 145 -16.03 -11.54 -11.39
CA ARG A 145 -16.88 -12.44 -10.60
C ARG A 145 -16.59 -12.24 -9.12
N GLU A 146 -17.55 -11.68 -8.41
CA GLU A 146 -17.38 -11.19 -7.04
C GLU A 146 -18.66 -11.39 -6.23
N PRO A 147 -18.56 -11.75 -4.93
CA PRO A 147 -19.70 -11.67 -4.02
C PRO A 147 -19.95 -10.21 -3.60
N PHE A 148 -21.07 -9.97 -2.93
CA PHE A 148 -21.38 -8.67 -2.29
C PHE A 148 -21.24 -7.48 -3.25
N VAL A 149 -21.86 -7.55 -4.44
CA VAL A 149 -21.67 -6.55 -5.51
C VAL A 149 -22.16 -5.14 -5.12
N GLY A 150 -23.07 -5.07 -4.15
CA GLY A 150 -23.55 -3.81 -3.57
C GLY A 150 -22.60 -3.19 -2.54
N ARG A 151 -21.46 -3.81 -2.22
CA ARG A 151 -20.49 -3.24 -1.26
C ARG A 151 -19.94 -1.91 -1.78
N LEU A 152 -19.77 -0.97 -0.86
CA LEU A 152 -19.25 0.36 -1.13
C LEU A 152 -17.79 0.47 -0.70
N SER A 153 -16.97 1.16 -1.48
CA SER A 153 -15.56 1.36 -1.15
C SER A 153 -15.02 2.71 -1.62
N ALA A 154 -14.27 3.37 -0.74
CA ALA A 154 -13.49 4.57 -1.02
C ALA A 154 -12.02 4.22 -1.29
N MET A 155 -11.78 3.43 -2.34
CA MET A 155 -10.46 2.91 -2.70
C MET A 155 -9.47 4.04 -2.97
N VAL A 156 -8.24 3.94 -2.45
CA VAL A 156 -7.18 4.93 -2.65
C VAL A 156 -6.19 4.50 -3.71
N HIS A 157 -5.75 5.44 -4.53
CA HIS A 157 -4.68 5.23 -5.49
C HIS A 157 -3.34 5.06 -4.77
N GLU A 158 -2.56 4.02 -5.09
CA GLU A 158 -1.28 3.73 -4.43
C GLU A 158 -0.26 4.87 -4.52
N GLY A 159 -0.29 5.67 -5.59
CA GLY A 159 0.49 6.89 -5.73
C GLY A 159 0.17 7.96 -4.68
N ASP A 160 -1.08 8.03 -4.20
CA ASP A 160 -1.47 8.99 -3.16
C ASP A 160 -1.01 8.54 -1.77
N ILE A 161 -1.00 7.24 -1.52
CA ILE A 161 -0.37 6.65 -0.33
C ILE A 161 1.12 7.00 -0.32
N GLY A 162 1.80 6.81 -1.46
CA GLY A 162 3.20 7.17 -1.67
C GLY A 162 3.46 8.67 -1.47
N ALA A 163 2.59 9.52 -2.00
CA ALA A 163 2.71 10.98 -1.89
C ALA A 163 2.57 11.46 -0.44
N VAL A 164 1.59 10.95 0.31
CA VAL A 164 1.39 11.27 1.73
C VAL A 164 2.59 10.83 2.56
N ALA A 165 3.10 9.61 2.34
CA ALA A 165 4.30 9.13 3.01
C ALA A 165 5.54 9.98 2.67
N ALA A 166 5.72 10.35 1.40
CA ALA A 166 6.85 11.18 0.97
C ALA A 166 6.82 12.57 1.64
N VAL A 167 5.65 13.23 1.67
CA VAL A 167 5.47 14.51 2.38
C VAL A 167 5.81 14.37 3.86
N ALA A 168 5.27 13.35 4.54
CA ALA A 168 5.56 13.10 5.95
C ALA A 168 7.05 12.84 6.26
N LEU A 169 7.80 12.31 5.29
CA LEU A 169 9.26 12.12 5.41
C LEU A 169 10.07 13.39 5.14
N THR A 170 9.54 14.33 4.36
CA THR A 170 10.29 15.52 3.91
C THR A 170 9.93 16.80 4.64
N GLU A 171 8.72 16.89 5.20
CA GLU A 171 8.15 18.11 5.77
C GLU A 171 7.91 17.98 7.28
N ASP A 172 7.77 19.12 7.96
CA ASP A 172 7.46 19.18 9.39
C ASP A 172 5.94 19.18 9.63
N GLY A 173 5.52 18.87 10.85
CA GLY A 173 4.09 18.87 11.23
C GLY A 173 3.38 17.51 11.12
N HIS A 174 4.06 16.48 10.63
CA HIS A 174 3.49 15.13 10.48
C HIS A 174 3.83 14.17 11.61
N GLY A 175 4.65 14.59 12.59
CA GLY A 175 5.02 13.77 13.74
C GLY A 175 3.83 13.50 14.68
N GLY A 176 3.68 12.25 15.12
CA GLY A 176 2.59 11.80 15.98
C GLY A 176 1.23 11.71 15.29
N GLN A 177 1.20 11.62 13.95
CA GLN A 177 -0.03 11.63 13.17
C GLN A 177 -0.39 10.24 12.66
N GLU A 178 -1.69 9.97 12.59
CA GLU A 178 -2.26 8.80 11.95
C GLU A 178 -3.20 9.26 10.83
N TYR A 179 -2.89 8.89 9.60
CA TYR A 179 -3.58 9.36 8.42
C TYR A 179 -4.40 8.23 7.80
N VAL A 180 -5.72 8.27 7.98
CA VAL A 180 -6.64 7.48 7.15
C VAL A 180 -6.59 8.03 5.72
N ILE A 181 -6.31 7.18 4.74
CA ILE A 181 -6.20 7.59 3.34
C ILE A 181 -7.20 6.82 2.49
N THR A 182 -8.05 7.56 1.80
CA THR A 182 -9.09 7.04 0.90
C THR A 182 -8.98 7.72 -0.46
N GLY A 183 -9.65 7.18 -1.46
CA GLY A 183 -9.90 7.91 -2.70
C GLY A 183 -10.94 9.02 -2.51
N PRO A 184 -11.20 9.80 -3.57
CA PRO A 184 -12.12 10.92 -3.56
C PRO A 184 -13.61 10.52 -3.67
N GLU A 185 -13.89 9.24 -3.94
CA GLU A 185 -15.22 8.75 -4.32
C GLU A 185 -15.57 7.47 -3.55
N VAL A 186 -16.87 7.22 -3.34
CA VAL A 186 -17.38 5.94 -2.83
C VAL A 186 -17.99 5.17 -3.98
N LEU A 187 -17.45 3.99 -4.26
CA LEU A 187 -17.77 3.20 -5.45
C LEU A 187 -18.39 1.85 -5.10
N THR A 188 -19.38 1.43 -5.89
CA THR A 188 -19.85 0.04 -5.96
C THR A 188 -18.91 -0.79 -6.83
N LEU A 189 -19.09 -2.11 -6.87
CA LEU A 189 -18.36 -2.93 -7.86
C LEU A 189 -18.75 -2.61 -9.30
N GLN A 190 -20.01 -2.22 -9.55
CA GLN A 190 -20.43 -1.85 -10.89
C GLN A 190 -19.72 -0.59 -11.38
N ASP A 191 -19.58 0.42 -10.51
CA ASP A 191 -18.84 1.66 -10.85
C ASP A 191 -17.38 1.35 -11.23
N LYS A 192 -16.73 0.43 -10.50
CA LYS A 192 -15.36 -0.02 -10.80
C LYS A 192 -15.30 -0.73 -12.16
N VAL A 193 -16.22 -1.68 -12.42
CA VAL A 193 -16.28 -2.41 -13.69
C VAL A 193 -16.53 -1.47 -14.87
N ASP A 194 -17.41 -0.49 -14.71
CA ASP A 194 -17.72 0.49 -15.76
C ASP A 194 -16.52 1.39 -16.07
N ALA A 195 -15.78 1.85 -15.06
CA ALA A 195 -14.54 2.62 -15.25
C ALA A 195 -13.47 1.81 -15.99
N LEU A 196 -13.27 0.53 -15.63
CA LEU A 196 -12.35 -0.37 -16.32
C LEU A 196 -12.78 -0.64 -17.77
N ALA A 197 -14.08 -0.85 -18.00
CA ALA A 197 -14.63 -1.05 -19.34
C ALA A 197 -14.44 0.19 -20.22
N ALA A 198 -14.66 1.38 -19.66
CA ALA A 198 -14.43 2.65 -20.35
C ALA A 198 -12.96 2.86 -20.69
N ALA A 199 -12.03 2.58 -19.77
CA ALA A 199 -10.60 2.75 -19.97
C ALA A 199 -10.01 1.74 -20.98
N SER A 200 -10.41 0.47 -20.88
CA SER A 200 -9.90 -0.61 -21.74
C SER A 200 -10.59 -0.70 -23.11
N GLY A 201 -11.73 -0.03 -23.28
CA GLY A 201 -12.58 -0.18 -24.47
C GLY A 201 -13.25 -1.57 -24.61
N ARG A 202 -13.21 -2.41 -23.56
CA ARG A 202 -13.79 -3.76 -23.55
C ARG A 202 -15.16 -3.77 -22.91
N LYS A 203 -16.01 -4.69 -23.36
CA LYS A 203 -17.21 -5.05 -22.62
C LYS A 203 -16.82 -5.97 -21.46
N ILE A 204 -17.02 -5.51 -20.24
CA ILE A 204 -16.77 -6.28 -19.01
C ILE A 204 -18.11 -6.50 -18.33
N ARG A 205 -18.42 -7.75 -17.95
CA ARG A 205 -19.64 -8.09 -17.20
C ARG A 205 -19.30 -8.35 -15.75
N LEU A 206 -20.05 -7.73 -14.83
CA LEU A 206 -20.05 -8.12 -13.43
C LEU A 206 -20.99 -9.30 -13.23
N VAL A 207 -20.50 -10.37 -12.62
CA VAL A 207 -21.26 -11.56 -12.23
C VAL A 207 -21.24 -11.66 -10.72
N GLU A 208 -22.42 -11.51 -10.11
CA GLU A 208 -22.58 -11.70 -8.67
C GLU A 208 -22.46 -13.19 -8.34
N LEU A 209 -21.58 -13.50 -7.40
CA LEU A 209 -21.47 -14.82 -6.80
C LEU A 209 -22.26 -14.85 -5.50
N THR A 210 -22.88 -16.00 -5.21
CA THR A 210 -23.30 -16.30 -3.85
C THR A 210 -22.09 -16.41 -2.93
N GLU A 211 -22.31 -16.27 -1.62
CA GLU A 211 -21.25 -16.41 -0.62
C GLU A 211 -20.55 -17.79 -0.71
N GLU A 212 -21.34 -18.85 -0.88
CA GLU A 212 -20.83 -20.23 -1.03
C GLU A 212 -19.94 -20.39 -2.28
N GLU A 213 -20.35 -19.81 -3.41
CA GLU A 213 -19.56 -19.82 -4.65
C GLU A 213 -18.26 -19.02 -4.51
N ALA A 214 -18.30 -17.87 -3.82
CA ALA A 214 -17.10 -17.07 -3.57
C ALA A 214 -16.11 -17.81 -2.65
N VAL A 215 -16.58 -18.44 -1.58
CA VAL A 215 -15.75 -19.28 -0.69
C VAL A 215 -15.13 -20.43 -1.47
N ALA A 216 -15.90 -21.12 -2.31
CA ALA A 216 -15.37 -22.19 -3.16
C ALA A 216 -14.30 -21.66 -4.14
N GLN A 217 -14.53 -20.49 -4.75
CA GLN A 217 -13.58 -19.83 -5.64
C GLN A 217 -12.27 -19.46 -4.93
N TRP A 218 -12.34 -18.82 -3.77
CA TRP A 218 -11.16 -18.42 -3.00
C TRP A 218 -10.37 -19.62 -2.49
N ARG A 219 -11.05 -20.66 -2.00
CA ARG A 219 -10.41 -21.91 -1.58
C ARG A 219 -9.72 -22.62 -2.75
N ALA A 220 -10.35 -22.65 -3.92
CA ALA A 220 -9.73 -23.19 -5.14
C ALA A 220 -8.50 -22.37 -5.59
N GLY A 221 -8.49 -21.07 -5.31
CA GLY A 221 -7.33 -20.18 -5.48
C GLY A 221 -6.24 -20.35 -4.43
N GLY A 222 -6.42 -21.23 -3.43
CA GLY A 222 -5.43 -21.53 -2.40
C GLY A 222 -5.37 -20.51 -1.26
N LEU A 223 -6.39 -19.66 -1.11
CA LEU A 223 -6.45 -18.74 0.03
C LEU A 223 -6.62 -19.53 1.34
N PRO A 224 -5.84 -19.21 2.40
CA PRO A 224 -6.05 -19.76 3.73
C PRO A 224 -7.44 -19.43 4.31
N GLU A 225 -7.98 -20.29 5.18
CA GLU A 225 -9.34 -20.13 5.73
C GLU A 225 -9.50 -18.87 6.59
N ASP A 226 -8.44 -18.43 7.28
CA ASP A 226 -8.42 -17.17 8.03
C ASP A 226 -8.53 -15.95 7.11
N VAL A 227 -7.86 -16.00 5.94
CA VAL A 227 -7.99 -14.96 4.91
C VAL A 227 -9.39 -14.97 4.31
N ILE A 228 -9.97 -16.14 4.03
CA ILE A 228 -11.35 -16.27 3.53
C ILE A 228 -12.34 -15.68 4.55
N GLY A 229 -12.19 -16.01 5.84
CA GLY A 229 -13.02 -15.45 6.90
C GLY A 229 -12.94 -13.93 6.96
N PHE A 230 -11.73 -13.37 6.84
CA PHE A 230 -11.53 -11.92 6.76
C PHE A 230 -12.23 -11.29 5.54
N LEU A 231 -12.12 -11.90 4.35
CA LEU A 231 -12.77 -11.38 3.13
C LEU A 231 -14.31 -11.39 3.26
N LEU A 232 -14.88 -12.43 3.86
CA LEU A 232 -16.32 -12.50 4.12
C LEU A 232 -16.77 -11.35 5.03
N GLU A 233 -16.03 -11.10 6.11
CA GLU A 233 -16.34 -9.99 7.03
C GLU A 233 -16.16 -8.63 6.35
N ALA A 234 -15.00 -8.40 5.72
CA ALA A 234 -14.66 -7.12 5.10
C ALA A 234 -15.59 -6.76 3.93
N TYR A 235 -15.99 -7.74 3.11
CA TYR A 235 -16.85 -7.49 1.95
C TYR A 235 -18.34 -7.54 2.29
N GLY A 236 -18.76 -8.44 3.18
CA GLY A 236 -20.15 -8.55 3.62
C GLY A 236 -20.58 -7.43 4.57
N ASN A 237 -19.64 -6.87 5.34
CA ASN A 237 -19.89 -5.82 6.32
C ASN A 237 -18.79 -4.74 6.28
N THR A 238 -18.61 -4.10 5.12
CA THR A 238 -17.56 -3.09 4.94
C THR A 238 -17.65 -1.97 5.99
N PRO A 239 -16.57 -1.75 6.78
CA PRO A 239 -16.60 -0.81 7.88
C PRO A 239 -16.78 0.63 7.37
N ALA A 240 -17.32 1.51 8.22
CA ALA A 240 -17.60 2.90 7.83
C ALA A 240 -16.38 3.63 7.25
N VAL A 241 -15.18 3.37 7.80
CA VAL A 241 -13.92 3.95 7.32
C VAL A 241 -13.62 3.57 5.85
N GLY A 242 -14.02 2.38 5.41
CA GLY A 242 -13.84 1.94 4.02
C GLY A 242 -14.84 2.52 3.03
N ARG A 243 -15.89 3.19 3.51
CA ARG A 243 -16.94 3.80 2.67
C ARG A 243 -17.17 5.28 3.01
N THR A 244 -16.17 5.93 3.59
CA THR A 244 -16.18 7.36 3.93
C THR A 244 -14.98 8.01 3.26
N VAL A 245 -15.21 9.08 2.49
CA VAL A 245 -14.14 9.85 1.86
C VAL A 245 -13.47 10.73 2.92
N ALA A 246 -12.14 10.64 2.99
CA ALA A 246 -11.27 11.50 3.76
C ALA A 246 -10.54 12.50 2.85
N ASP A 247 -10.33 13.72 3.32
CA ASP A 247 -9.62 14.79 2.61
C ASP A 247 -8.09 14.78 2.88
N THR A 248 -7.58 13.69 3.47
CA THR A 248 -6.19 13.54 3.90
C THR A 248 -5.18 13.78 2.78
N VAL A 249 -5.44 13.25 1.57
CA VAL A 249 -4.53 13.42 0.43
C VAL A 249 -4.39 14.89 0.07
N GLU A 250 -5.50 15.62 -0.01
CA GLU A 250 -5.49 17.05 -0.33
C GLU A 250 -4.85 17.88 0.77
N LYS A 251 -5.21 17.62 2.04
CA LYS A 251 -4.64 18.33 3.19
C LYS A 251 -3.14 18.15 3.34
N VAL A 252 -2.62 16.95 3.07
CA VAL A 252 -1.20 16.64 3.25
C VAL A 252 -0.40 17.01 2.00
N THR A 253 -0.89 16.69 0.81
CA THR A 253 -0.10 16.82 -0.43
C THR A 253 -0.36 18.11 -1.20
N GLY A 254 -1.43 18.86 -0.86
CA GLY A 254 -1.88 20.04 -1.59
C GLY A 254 -2.49 19.73 -2.96
N ARG A 255 -2.74 18.45 -3.27
CA ARG A 255 -3.33 17.98 -4.53
C ARG A 255 -4.54 17.08 -4.23
N PRO A 256 -5.62 17.14 -5.04
CA PRO A 256 -6.76 16.25 -4.85
C PRO A 256 -6.33 14.78 -4.97
N ALA A 257 -7.04 13.89 -4.28
CA ALA A 257 -6.87 12.45 -4.46
C ALA A 257 -7.26 12.04 -5.88
N ARG A 258 -6.52 11.09 -6.45
CA ARG A 258 -6.79 10.56 -7.80
C ARG A 258 -8.03 9.66 -7.77
N THR A 259 -8.85 9.78 -8.80
CA THR A 259 -10.09 9.02 -9.00
C THR A 259 -9.80 7.60 -9.50
N PHE A 260 -10.78 6.70 -9.36
CA PHE A 260 -10.64 5.35 -9.92
C PHE A 260 -10.66 5.35 -11.45
N ALA A 261 -11.30 6.34 -12.07
CA ALA A 261 -11.27 6.52 -13.52
C ALA A 261 -9.87 6.89 -14.04
N GLU A 262 -9.16 7.79 -13.34
CA GLU A 262 -7.76 8.12 -13.65
C GLU A 262 -6.87 6.87 -13.49
N TRP A 263 -6.98 6.16 -12.36
CA TRP A 263 -6.24 4.93 -12.13
C TRP A 263 -6.51 3.88 -13.21
N SER A 264 -7.78 3.71 -13.62
CA SER A 264 -8.18 2.78 -14.68
C SER A 264 -7.56 3.14 -16.03
N ALA A 265 -7.46 4.43 -16.35
CA ALA A 265 -6.83 4.92 -17.58
C ALA A 265 -5.31 4.68 -17.57
N GLU A 266 -4.65 4.91 -16.43
CA GLU A 266 -3.21 4.63 -16.27
C GLU A 266 -2.87 3.14 -16.43
N HIS A 267 -3.81 2.26 -16.08
CA HIS A 267 -3.63 0.81 -16.11
C HIS A 267 -4.42 0.13 -17.24
N ALA A 268 -4.91 0.88 -18.23
CA ALA A 268 -5.78 0.37 -19.29
C ALA A 268 -5.17 -0.85 -20.01
N ASP A 269 -3.86 -0.85 -20.24
CA ASP A 269 -3.13 -1.94 -20.90
C ASP A 269 -3.20 -3.28 -20.15
N ALA A 270 -3.35 -3.27 -18.81
CA ALA A 270 -3.49 -4.50 -18.03
C ALA A 270 -4.83 -5.21 -18.29
N PHE A 271 -5.83 -4.45 -18.74
CA PHE A 271 -7.17 -4.94 -19.05
C PHE A 271 -7.41 -5.02 -20.57
N GLY A 272 -6.55 -4.37 -21.35
CA GLY A 272 -6.40 -4.52 -22.80
C GLY A 272 -5.77 -5.86 -23.18
N GLY A 273 -5.92 -6.27 -24.43
CA GLY A 273 -5.29 -7.47 -24.99
C GLY A 273 -4.46 -7.14 -26.21
#